data_AF-A0A560QG13-F1
#
_entry.id   AF-A0A560QG13-F1
#
_cell.length_a   1.000
_cell.length_b   1.000
_cell.length_c   1.000
_cell.angle_alpha   90.00
_cell.angle_beta   90.00
_cell.angle_gamma   90.00
#
_symmetry.space_group_name_H-M   'P 1'
#
loop_
_entity.id
_entity.type
_entity.pdbx_description
1 polymer ?
#
loop_
_entity_poly.entity_id
_entity_poly.type
_entity_poly.pdbx_seq_one_letter_code
_entity_poly.pdbx_strand_id
1 'polypeptide(L)'
;MPTSSTFYLWLHRHLLVSFLLMTASFLTFGYLTIDLVQLLSSNAAFIVRHGWLALMSGGLLQFGELTLIALLAMACYLLFRLCEQALLHRLSSSARAIPRRLG
;
A
#
# COMPACT_ATOMS: atom_id res chain seq x y z
N MET A 1 5.03 19.53 17.12
CA MET A 1 5.59 19.98 15.83
C MET A 1 4.75 19.37 14.72
N PRO A 2 3.91 20.13 13.98
CA PRO A 2 3.25 19.56 12.82
C PRO A 2 4.32 19.43 11.72
N THR A 3 4.86 18.24 11.53
CA THR A 3 5.65 17.89 10.35
C THR A 3 4.71 17.81 9.16
N SER A 4 4.19 18.96 8.75
CA SER A 4 3.47 19.13 7.50
C SER A 4 4.48 18.94 6.38
N SER A 5 4.79 17.68 6.08
CA SER A 5 5.66 17.31 4.97
C SER A 5 5.13 18.03 3.73
N THR A 6 5.96 18.84 3.11
CA THR A 6 5.68 19.60 1.88
C THR A 6 5.00 18.73 0.82
N PHE A 7 5.31 17.43 0.84
CA PHE A 7 4.67 16.37 0.08
C PHE A 7 3.15 16.30 0.27
N TYR A 8 2.65 16.30 1.51
CA TYR A 8 1.21 16.23 1.81
C TYR A 8 0.48 17.49 1.35
N LEU A 9 1.08 18.67 1.53
CA LEU A 9 0.51 19.93 1.03
C LEU A 9 0.44 19.96 -0.50
N TRP A 10 1.47 19.43 -1.17
CA TRP A 10 1.52 19.37 -2.63
C TRP A 10 0.47 18.39 -3.19
N LEU A 11 0.36 17.20 -2.59
CA LEU A 11 -0.65 16.20 -2.95
C LEU A 11 -2.07 16.74 -2.80
N HIS A 12 -2.31 17.52 -1.74
CA HIS A 12 -3.60 18.16 -1.46
C HIS A 12 -3.95 19.30 -2.43
N ARG A 13 -2.98 19.84 -3.19
CA ARG A 13 -3.20 20.87 -4.22
C ARG A 13 -3.54 20.27 -5.60
N HIS A 14 -3.09 19.04 -5.88
CA HIS A 14 -3.26 18.40 -7.18
C HIS A 14 -4.08 17.10 -7.08
N LEU A 15 -5.41 17.21 -7.14
CA LEU A 15 -6.34 16.08 -7.03
C LEU A 15 -6.07 14.97 -8.04
N LEU A 16 -5.78 15.33 -9.30
CA LEU A 16 -5.44 14.37 -10.35
C LEU A 16 -4.18 13.58 -10.01
N VAL A 17 -3.16 14.24 -9.43
CA VAL A 17 -1.92 13.55 -9.04
C VAL A 17 -2.18 12.62 -7.85
N SER A 18 -2.95 13.05 -6.85
CA SER A 18 -3.35 12.19 -5.73
C SER A 18 -4.10 10.95 -6.22
N PHE A 19 -5.02 11.12 -7.17
CA PHE A 19 -5.77 10.01 -7.77
C PHE A 19 -4.86 9.06 -8.56
N LEU A 20 -3.99 9.57 -9.43
CA LEU A 20 -3.05 8.73 -10.18
C LEU A 20 -2.07 7.98 -9.26
N LEU A 21 -1.54 8.64 -8.24
CA LEU A 21 -0.63 8.03 -7.27
C LEU A 21 -1.35 6.95 -6.44
N MET A 22 -2.62 7.19 -6.08
CA MET A 22 -3.48 6.21 -5.42
C MET A 22 -3.68 4.97 -6.31
N THR A 23 -4.03 5.16 -7.58
CA THR A 23 -4.21 4.06 -8.55
C THR A 23 -2.92 3.27 -8.74
N ALA A 24 -1.79 3.94 -8.95
CA ALA A 24 -0.49 3.28 -9.10
C ALA A 24 -0.11 2.47 -7.86
N SER A 25 -0.32 3.04 -6.66
CA SER A 25 -0.06 2.36 -5.38
C SER A 25 -0.96 1.15 -5.20
N PHE A 26 -2.24 1.25 -5.56
CA PHE A 26 -3.20 0.15 -5.49
C PHE A 26 -2.83 -1.00 -6.43
N LEU A 27 -2.49 -0.71 -7.69
CA LEU A 27 -2.05 -1.72 -8.65
C LEU A 27 -0.77 -2.42 -8.19
N THR A 28 0.20 -1.64 -7.71
CA THR A 28 1.47 -2.18 -7.19
C THR A 28 1.23 -3.07 -5.96
N PHE A 29 0.39 -2.61 -5.02
CA PHE A 29 0.01 -3.42 -3.85
C PHE A 29 -0.68 -4.72 -4.26
N GLY A 30 -1.61 -4.68 -5.22
CA GLY A 30 -2.29 -5.86 -5.74
C GLY A 30 -1.31 -6.87 -6.35
N TYR A 31 -0.38 -6.39 -7.18
CA TYR A 31 0.68 -7.23 -7.75
C TYR A 31 1.55 -7.89 -6.66
N LEU A 32 2.05 -7.09 -5.71
CA LEU A 32 2.88 -7.59 -4.61
C LEU A 32 2.12 -8.57 -3.70
N THR A 33 0.81 -8.40 -3.54
CA THR A 33 -0.03 -9.33 -2.75
C THR A 33 -0.12 -10.70 -3.44
N ILE A 34 -0.29 -10.72 -4.77
CA ILE A 34 -0.31 -11.97 -5.54
C ILE A 34 1.05 -12.67 -5.42
N ASP A 35 2.13 -11.92 -5.61
CA ASP A 35 3.50 -12.43 -5.51
C ASP A 35 3.80 -13.00 -4.11
N LEU A 36 3.38 -12.29 -3.07
CA LEU A 36 3.53 -12.71 -1.68
C LEU A 36 2.77 -13.99 -1.36
N VAL A 37 1.55 -14.15 -1.89
CA VAL A 37 0.77 -15.39 -1.74
C VAL A 37 1.46 -16.56 -2.45
N GLN A 38 1.98 -16.33 -3.66
CA GLN A 38 2.71 -17.36 -4.42
C GLN A 38 3.97 -17.80 -3.66
N LEU A 39 4.81 -16.86 -3.22
CA LEU A 39 6.00 -17.13 -2.42
C LEU A 39 5.66 -17.85 -1.12
N LEU A 40 4.64 -17.41 -0.39
CA LEU A 40 4.20 -18.05 0.85
C LEU A 40 3.76 -19.50 0.60
N SER A 41 2.99 -19.74 -0.47
CA SER A 41 2.53 -21.09 -0.83
C SER A 41 3.70 -22.01 -1.20
N SER A 42 4.70 -21.49 -1.91
CA SER A 42 5.91 -22.22 -2.26
C SER A 42 6.71 -22.58 -1.01
N ASN A 43 6.92 -21.63 -0.10
CA ASN A 43 7.62 -21.86 1.17
C ASN A 43 6.89 -22.90 2.03
N ALA A 44 5.57 -22.80 2.14
CA ALA A 44 4.75 -23.75 2.90
C ALA A 44 4.85 -25.17 2.32
N ALA A 45 4.75 -25.32 0.99
CA ALA A 45 4.91 -26.61 0.32
C ALA A 45 6.32 -27.19 0.52
N PHE A 46 7.35 -26.34 0.54
CA PHE A 46 8.74 -26.75 0.74
C PHE A 46 9.00 -27.26 2.17
N ILE A 47 8.49 -26.54 3.18
CA ILE A 47 8.56 -26.93 4.60
C ILE A 47 7.82 -28.25 4.84
N VAL A 48 6.63 -28.43 4.26
CA VAL A 48 5.86 -29.67 4.37
C VAL A 48 6.61 -30.86 3.76
N ARG A 49 7.31 -30.66 2.64
CA ARG A 49 8.05 -31.75 1.94
C ARG A 49 9.39 -32.11 2.57
N HIS A 50 10.13 -31.16 3.15
CA HIS A 50 11.54 -31.35 3.55
C HIS A 50 11.82 -31.08 5.04
N GLY A 51 10.82 -30.65 5.82
CA GLY A 51 10.97 -30.44 7.27
C GLY A 51 11.97 -29.36 7.65
N TRP A 52 12.52 -29.45 8.87
CA TRP A 52 13.40 -28.42 9.47
C TRP A 52 14.71 -28.17 8.69
N LEU A 53 15.19 -29.16 7.94
CA LEU A 53 16.40 -29.06 7.09
C LEU A 53 16.21 -28.11 5.88
N ALA A 54 14.98 -27.87 5.45
CA ALA A 54 14.67 -26.98 4.33
C ALA A 54 14.85 -25.48 4.67
N LEU A 55 14.62 -25.12 5.93
CA LEU A 55 14.76 -23.75 6.42
C LEU A 55 16.22 -23.27 6.40
N MET A 56 17.17 -24.16 6.73
CA MET A 56 18.60 -23.81 6.80
C MET A 56 19.32 -23.81 5.45
N SER A 57 18.80 -24.51 4.44
CA SER A 57 19.47 -24.67 3.14
C SER A 57 19.00 -23.69 2.06
N GLY A 58 17.79 -23.14 2.18
CA GLY A 58 17.24 -22.17 1.22
C GLY A 58 16.04 -21.36 1.73
N GLY A 59 15.31 -21.87 2.72
CA GLY A 59 14.13 -21.18 3.27
C GLY A 59 14.43 -19.82 3.90
N LEU A 60 15.62 -19.61 4.50
CA LEU A 60 15.94 -18.33 5.14
C LEU A 60 16.04 -17.16 4.15
N LEU A 61 16.63 -17.39 2.97
CA LEU A 61 16.72 -16.39 1.90
C LEU A 61 15.32 -16.07 1.34
N GLN A 62 14.52 -17.11 1.11
CA GLN A 62 13.15 -16.99 0.63
C GLN A 62 12.24 -16.29 1.65
N PHE A 63 12.49 -16.49 2.95
CA PHE A 63 11.80 -15.79 4.03
C PHE A 63 12.19 -14.30 4.08
N GLY A 64 13.46 -13.99 3.80
CA GLY A 64 13.92 -12.61 3.66
C GLY A 64 13.24 -11.88 2.49
N GLU A 65 13.14 -12.54 1.33
CA GLU A 65 12.43 -12.02 0.17
C GLU A 65 10.93 -11.80 0.45
N LEU A 66 10.27 -12.79 1.07
CA LEU A 66 8.89 -12.67 1.53
C LEU A 66 8.70 -11.45 2.46
N THR A 67 9.62 -11.25 3.40
CA THR A 67 9.58 -10.13 4.34
C THR A 67 9.74 -8.79 3.63
N LEU A 68 10.67 -8.70 2.67
CA LEU A 68 10.88 -7.48 1.88
C LEU A 68 9.65 -7.13 1.03
N ILE A 69 9.06 -8.11 0.35
CA ILE A 69 7.85 -7.92 -0.46
C ILE A 69 6.68 -7.53 0.44
N ALA A 70 6.55 -8.12 1.63
CA ALA A 70 5.53 -7.75 2.61
C ALA A 70 5.66 -6.29 3.04
N LEU A 71 6.88 -5.85 3.36
CA LEU A 71 7.16 -4.47 3.77
C LEU A 71 6.88 -3.49 2.61
N LEU A 72 7.26 -3.84 1.39
CA LEU A 72 6.99 -3.03 0.21
C LEU A 72 5.49 -2.93 -0.07
N ALA A 73 4.76 -4.04 0.01
CA ALA A 73 3.31 -4.06 -0.12
C ALA A 73 2.65 -3.16 0.95
N MET A 74 3.09 -3.27 2.20
CA MET A 74 2.61 -2.42 3.28
C MET A 74 2.88 -0.94 3.02
N ALA A 75 4.06 -0.57 2.50
CA ALA A 75 4.37 0.80 2.13
C ALA A 75 3.44 1.33 1.02
N CYS A 76 3.19 0.54 -0.03
CA CYS A 76 2.22 0.89 -1.08
C CYS A 76 0.80 1.04 -0.53
N TYR A 77 0.38 0.17 0.39
CA TYR A 77 -0.92 0.25 1.04
C TYR A 77 -1.08 1.54 1.87
N LEU A 78 -0.05 1.91 2.64
CA LEU A 78 -0.06 3.16 3.41
C LEU A 78 -0.09 4.39 2.50
N LEU A 79 0.65 4.39 1.39
CA LEU A 79 0.60 5.46 0.39
C LEU A 79 -0.79 5.59 -0.25
N PHE A 80 -1.40 4.46 -0.60
CA PHE A 80 -2.78 4.41 -1.09
C PHE A 80 -3.75 5.06 -0.08
N ARG A 81 -3.69 4.64 1.19
CA ARG A 81 -4.53 5.18 2.27
C ARG A 81 -4.32 6.68 2.49
N LEU A 82 -3.08 7.15 2.39
CA LEU A 82 -2.76 8.57 2.52
C LEU A 82 -3.40 9.39 1.39
N CYS A 83 -3.31 8.90 0.14
CA CYS A 83 -3.93 9.55 -1.01
C CYS A 83 -5.47 9.54 -0.91
N GLU A 84 -6.04 8.42 -0.47
CA GLU A 84 -7.47 8.25 -0.22
C GLU A 84 -7.97 9.29 0.81
N GLN A 85 -7.31 9.39 1.96
CA GLN A 85 -7.67 10.36 3.01
C GLN A 85 -7.60 11.80 2.51
N ALA A 86 -6.54 12.17 1.77
CA ALA A 86 -6.41 13.50 1.20
C ALA A 86 -7.53 13.82 0.19
N LEU A 87 -7.91 12.84 -0.64
CA LEU A 87 -8.96 13.00 -1.65
C LEU A 87 -10.35 13.09 -0.99
N LEU A 88 -10.67 12.20 -0.05
CA LEU A 88 -11.94 12.19 0.68
C LEU A 88 -12.11 13.45 1.54
N HIS A 89 -11.04 13.94 2.17
CA HIS A 89 -11.07 15.19 2.93
C HIS A 89 -11.40 16.38 2.02
N ARG A 90 -10.81 16.45 0.83
CA ARG A 90 -11.11 17.51 -0.16
C ARG A 90 -12.56 17.42 -0.66
N LEU A 91 -13.01 16.24 -1.06
CA LEU A 91 -14.38 16.04 -1.56
C LEU A 91 -15.44 16.39 -0.49
N SER A 92 -15.22 15.98 0.76
CA SER A 92 -16.12 16.31 1.88
C SER A 92 -16.09 17.80 2.26
N SER A 93 -14.95 18.46 2.13
CA SER A 93 -14.82 19.91 2.32
C SER A 93 -15.56 20.70 1.23
N SER A 94 -15.43 20.28 -0.04
CA SER A 94 -16.14 20.88 -1.17
C SER A 94 -17.65 20.65 -1.10
N ALA A 95 -18.11 19.47 -0.69
CA ALA A 95 -19.53 19.18 -0.50
C ALA A 95 -20.19 20.10 0.54
N ARG A 96 -19.42 20.53 1.55
CA ARG A 96 -19.87 21.45 2.60
C ARG A 96 -19.88 22.92 2.16
N ALA A 97 -19.14 23.24 1.09
CA ALA A 97 -19.05 24.59 0.54
C ALA A 97 -20.17 24.92 -0.46
N ILE A 98 -21.10 24.00 -0.73
CA ILE A 98 -22.33 24.31 -1.49
C ILE A 98 -23.17 25.24 -0.60
N PRO A 99 -23.32 26.53 -0.94
CA PRO A 99 -24.16 27.42 -0.16
C PRO A 99 -25.58 26.87 -0.23
N ARG A 100 -26.16 26.67 0.95
CA ARG A 100 -27.57 26.32 1.15
C ARG A 100 -28.43 27.51 0.69
N ARG A 101 -28.46 27.79 -0.61
CA ARG A 101 -29.41 28.68 -1.28
C ARG A 101 -30.59 27.82 -1.72
N LEU A 102 -31.47 27.50 -0.79
CA LEU A 102 -32.82 27.04 -1.08
C LEU A 102 -33.68 27.28 0.16
N GLY A 103 -34.59 28.26 0.03
CA GLY A 103 -35.82 28.44 0.81
C GLY A 103 -35.66 29.01 2.20
#